data_AF-X1BTS0-F1
#
_entry.id   AF-X1BTS0-F1
#
_cell.length_a   1.000
_cell.length_b   1.000
_cell.length_c   1.000
_cell.angle_alpha   90.00
_cell.angle_beta   90.00
_cell.angle_gamma   90.00
#
_symmetry.space_group_name_H-M   'P 1'
#
loop_
_entity.id
_entity.type
_entity.pdbx_description
1 polymer ?
#
loop_
_entity_poly.entity_id
_entity_poly.type
_entity_poly.pdbx_seq_one_letter_code
_entity_poly.pdbx_strand_id
1 'polypeptide(L)'
;MLKKNNKYVETVNKKGWTGNIQFDRYELEKPAKWKKPRQIFVCSMGDLFHENVPDKWIHQVMVVMFWASHHTYLILTKRPERMKDYVLNNRGILE
;
A
#
# COMPACT_ATOMS: atom_id res chain seq x y z
N MET A 1 24.37 14.65 7.87
CA MET A 1 22.98 14.83 8.35
C MET A 1 22.02 14.62 7.19
N LEU A 2 21.44 13.43 7.05
CA LEU A 2 20.45 13.15 6.02
C LEU A 2 19.15 13.89 6.40
N LYS A 3 18.71 14.85 5.58
CA LYS A 3 17.36 15.39 5.68
C LYS A 3 16.40 14.21 5.51
N LYS A 4 15.74 13.80 6.61
CA LYS A 4 14.72 12.73 6.58
C LYS A 4 13.63 13.19 5.61
N ASN A 5 13.53 12.54 4.45
CA ASN A 5 12.33 12.57 3.64
C ASN A 5 11.20 12.03 4.52
N ASN A 6 10.46 12.93 5.16
CA ASN A 6 9.40 12.56 6.08
C ASN A 6 8.20 12.13 5.25
N LYS A 7 8.08 10.82 5.02
CA LYS A 7 6.99 10.13 4.33
C LYS A 7 5.59 10.31 4.94
N TYR A 8 5.46 11.13 5.97
CA TYR A 8 4.19 11.50 6.61
C TYR A 8 3.90 13.00 6.56
N VAL A 9 4.66 13.76 5.77
CA VAL A 9 4.39 15.20 5.58
C VAL A 9 2.99 15.34 4.99
N GLU A 10 2.21 16.25 5.57
CA GLU A 10 0.80 16.52 5.25
C GLU A 10 -0.21 15.41 5.53
N THR A 11 0.19 14.17 5.83
CA THR A 11 -0.74 13.07 6.18
C THR A 11 -1.02 13.00 7.67
N VAL A 12 -0.07 13.41 8.52
CA VAL A 12 -0.24 13.45 9.98
C VAL A 12 0.27 14.78 10.53
N ASN A 13 -0.46 15.36 11.47
CA ASN A 13 -0.04 16.52 12.24
C ASN A 13 -0.18 16.24 13.75
N LYS A 14 0.03 17.27 14.60
CA LYS A 14 -0.05 17.13 16.06
C LYS A 14 -1.42 16.66 16.59
N LYS A 15 -2.49 16.82 15.81
CA LYS A 15 -3.87 16.41 16.14
C LYS A 15 -4.25 15.05 15.54
N GLY A 16 -3.34 14.40 14.78
CA GLY A 16 -3.59 13.11 14.15
C GLY A 16 -3.60 13.18 12.63
N TRP A 17 -4.30 12.21 12.01
CA TRP A 17 -4.43 12.10 10.57
C TRP A 17 -5.20 13.29 9.98
N THR A 18 -4.75 13.81 8.85
CA THR A 18 -5.24 15.06 8.25
C THR A 18 -6.36 14.88 7.23
N GLY A 19 -6.69 13.64 6.86
CA GLY A 19 -7.55 13.34 5.71
C GLY A 19 -6.76 13.05 4.42
N ASN A 20 -5.49 13.46 4.38
CA ASN A 20 -4.66 13.30 3.19
C ASN A 20 -4.10 11.88 3.08
N ILE A 21 -3.89 11.47 1.82
CA ILE A 21 -3.25 10.21 1.45
C ILE A 21 -2.02 10.50 0.61
N GLN A 22 -1.06 9.58 0.64
CA GLN A 22 0.16 9.68 -0.15
C GLN A 22 0.47 8.33 -0.81
N PHE A 23 0.90 8.39 -2.06
CA PHE A 23 1.40 7.23 -2.80
C PHE A 23 2.91 7.31 -2.92
N ASP A 24 3.62 6.45 -2.19
CA ASP A 24 5.08 6.41 -2.21
C ASP A 24 5.57 5.40 -3.27
N ARG A 25 5.90 5.94 -4.46
CA ARG A 25 6.44 5.14 -5.57
C ARG A 25 7.79 4.50 -5.23
N TYR A 26 8.60 5.13 -4.38
CA TYR A 26 9.90 4.58 -4.02
C TYR A 26 9.76 3.34 -3.14
N GLU A 27 8.83 3.36 -2.18
CA GLU A 27 8.49 2.18 -1.37
C GLU A 27 7.86 1.07 -2.21
N LEU A 28 7.00 1.42 -3.18
CA LEU A 28 6.34 0.47 -4.08
C LEU A 28 7.34 -0.41 -4.84
N GLU A 29 8.48 0.12 -5.27
CA GLU A 29 9.46 -0.63 -6.06
C GLU A 29 10.38 -1.55 -5.24
N LYS A 30 10.44 -1.38 -3.92
CA LYS A 30 11.42 -2.09 -3.09
C LYS A 30 11.28 -3.61 -3.11
N PRO A 31 10.06 -4.20 -3.05
CA PRO A 31 9.90 -5.66 -3.04
C PRO A 31 10.54 -6.32 -4.27
N ALA A 32 10.39 -5.72 -5.46
CA ALA A 32 10.99 -6.24 -6.70
C ALA A 32 12.53 -6.25 -6.67
N LYS A 33 13.16 -5.38 -5.86
CA LYS A 33 14.64 -5.27 -5.75
C LYS A 33 15.23 -6.21 -4.69
N TRP A 34 14.42 -6.75 -3.78
CA TRP A 34 14.91 -7.56 -2.67
C TRP A 34 15.01 -9.04 -3.05
N LYS A 35 16.23 -9.56 -3.13
CA LYS A 35 16.49 -10.97 -3.50
C LYS A 35 16.07 -12.00 -2.45
N LYS A 36 16.18 -11.67 -1.16
CA LYS A 36 15.83 -12.59 -0.06
C LYS A 36 14.33 -12.50 0.26
N PRO A 37 13.62 -13.63 0.42
CA PRO A 37 12.25 -13.65 0.95
C PRO A 37 12.11 -12.86 2.25
N ARG A 38 10.96 -12.21 2.42
CA ARG A 38 10.66 -11.30 3.54
C ARG A 38 9.18 -11.37 3.86
N GLN A 39 8.84 -11.07 5.10
CA GLN A 39 7.48 -10.70 5.49
C GLN A 39 7.34 -9.18 5.38
N ILE A 40 6.35 -8.71 4.62
CA ILE A 40 6.15 -7.29 4.31
C ILE A 40 4.76 -6.89 4.81
N PHE A 41 4.71 -5.97 5.77
CA PHE A 41 3.45 -5.37 6.20
C PHE A 41 3.12 -4.17 5.31
N VAL A 42 2.13 -4.35 4.44
CA VAL A 42 1.69 -3.34 3.47
C VAL A 42 0.92 -2.24 4.20
N CYS A 43 1.24 -0.97 3.91
CA CYS A 43 0.63 0.20 4.53
C CYS A 43 0.69 0.17 6.08
N SER A 44 1.87 -0.07 6.66
CA SER A 44 2.03 -0.28 8.11
C SER A 44 1.47 0.82 9.05
N MET A 45 1.31 2.05 8.54
CA MET A 45 0.71 3.19 9.25
C MET A 45 -0.52 3.76 8.54
N GLY A 46 -1.08 3.02 7.59
CA GLY A 46 -2.22 3.44 6.77
C GLY A 46 -3.21 2.30 6.54
N ASP A 47 -4.11 2.50 5.57
CA ASP A 47 -5.07 1.48 5.15
C ASP A 47 -5.15 1.50 3.63
N LEU A 48 -4.73 0.41 2.98
CA LEU A 48 -4.71 0.29 1.53
C LEU A 48 -6.11 0.46 0.92
N PHE A 49 -7.15 0.10 1.67
CA PHE A 49 -8.54 0.18 1.25
C PHE A 49 -9.26 1.39 1.85
N HIS A 50 -8.55 2.42 2.31
CA HIS A 50 -9.17 3.70 2.69
C HIS A 50 -9.93 4.33 1.52
N GLU A 51 -11.16 4.79 1.70
CA GLU A 51 -12.04 5.33 0.62
C GLU A 51 -11.37 6.38 -0.30
N ASN A 52 -10.54 7.26 0.27
CA ASN A 52 -9.75 8.23 -0.50
C ASN A 52 -8.69 7.60 -1.42
N VAL A 53 -8.20 6.38 -1.14
CA VAL A 53 -7.18 5.68 -1.94
C VAL A 53 -7.78 5.23 -3.27
N PRO A 54 -7.30 5.72 -4.42
CA PRO A 54 -7.83 5.30 -5.71
C PRO A 54 -7.54 3.83 -6.01
N ASP A 55 -8.48 3.12 -6.64
CA ASP A 55 -8.32 1.70 -7.02
C ASP A 55 -7.09 1.44 -7.91
N LYS A 56 -6.69 2.42 -8.73
CA LYS A 56 -5.44 2.34 -9.52
C LYS A 56 -4.19 2.16 -8.66
N TRP A 57 -4.16 2.72 -7.45
CA TRP A 57 -3.03 2.55 -6.53
C TRP A 57 -3.05 1.18 -5.89
N ILE A 58 -4.25 0.67 -5.55
CA ILE A 58 -4.44 -0.69 -5.05
C ILE A 58 -3.95 -1.69 -6.10
N HIS A 59 -4.32 -1.51 -7.38
CA HIS A 59 -3.84 -2.32 -8.50
C HIS A 59 -2.31 -2.34 -8.59
N GLN A 60 -1.67 -1.17 -8.52
CA GLN A 60 -0.21 -1.07 -8.57
C GLN A 60 0.46 -1.85 -7.43
N VAL A 61 -0.10 -1.80 -6.23
CA VAL A 61 0.39 -2.58 -5.08
C VAL A 61 0.20 -4.08 -5.33
N MET A 62 -0.98 -4.50 -5.79
CA MET A 62 -1.27 -5.91 -6.07
C MET A 62 -0.35 -6.48 -7.17
N VAL A 63 -0.09 -5.71 -8.24
CA VAL A 63 0.84 -6.09 -9.31
C VAL A 63 2.26 -6.30 -8.77
N VAL A 64 2.74 -5.41 -7.91
CA VAL A 64 4.06 -5.60 -7.28
C VAL A 64 4.07 -6.84 -6.39
N MET A 65 3.02 -7.07 -5.62
CA MET A 65 2.91 -8.27 -4.77
C MET A 65 2.91 -9.56 -5.60
N PHE A 66 2.25 -9.54 -6.77
CA PHE A 66 2.23 -10.65 -7.70
C PHE A 66 3.62 -10.92 -8.31
N TRP A 67 4.28 -9.88 -8.82
CA TRP A 67 5.61 -10.01 -9.43
C TRP A 67 6.70 -10.38 -8.42
N ALA A 68 6.63 -9.87 -7.19
CA ALA A 68 7.56 -10.18 -6.10
C ALA A 68 6.97 -11.23 -5.13
N SER A 69 6.34 -12.26 -5.69
CA SER A 69 5.64 -13.34 -4.96
C SER A 69 6.55 -14.24 -4.11
N HIS A 70 7.87 -14.10 -4.18
CA HIS A 70 8.80 -14.73 -3.23
C HIS A 70 8.76 -14.10 -1.84
N HIS A 71 8.00 -13.02 -1.64
CA HIS A 71 7.70 -12.43 -0.34
C HIS A 71 6.33 -12.87 0.20
N THR A 72 6.20 -12.80 1.52
CA THR A 72 4.91 -12.97 2.20
C THR A 72 4.39 -11.58 2.58
N TYR A 73 3.16 -11.25 2.18
CA TYR A 73 2.56 -9.96 2.44
C TYR A 73 1.48 -10.05 3.51
N LEU A 74 1.53 -9.15 4.49
CA LEU A 74 0.46 -8.93 5.43
C LEU A 74 -0.28 -7.65 5.01
N ILE A 75 -1.59 -7.76 4.83
CA ILE A 75 -2.49 -6.63 4.62
C ILE A 75 -3.44 -6.58 5.80
N LEU A 76 -3.54 -5.41 6.43
CA LEU A 76 -4.57 -5.11 7.43
C LEU A 76 -5.42 -3.95 6.93
N THR A 77 -6.73 -4.07 7.07
CA THR A 77 -7.67 -3.00 6.71
C THR A 77 -8.78 -2.89 7.73
N LYS A 78 -9.27 -1.67 7.94
CA LYS A 78 -10.48 -1.41 8.73
C LYS A 78 -11.74 -1.42 7.85
N ARG A 79 -11.59 -1.64 6.54
CA ARG A 79 -12.64 -1.58 5.52
C ARG A 79 -12.76 -2.91 4.78
N PRO A 80 -13.11 -4.00 5.51
CA PRO A 80 -13.16 -5.33 4.94
C PRO A 80 -14.16 -5.44 3.77
N GLU A 81 -15.28 -4.70 3.81
CA GLU A 81 -16.25 -4.70 2.71
C GLU A 81 -15.67 -4.10 1.43
N ARG A 82 -14.97 -2.98 1.50
CA ARG A 82 -14.30 -2.41 0.31
C ARG A 82 -13.22 -3.35 -0.23
N MET A 83 -12.45 -3.99 0.65
CA MET A 83 -11.48 -5.00 0.23
C MET A 83 -12.18 -6.16 -0.49
N LYS A 84 -13.26 -6.69 0.08
CA LYS A 84 -14.05 -7.77 -0.52
C LYS A 84 -14.59 -7.35 -1.88
N ASP A 85 -15.21 -6.17 -1.99
CA ASP A 85 -15.74 -5.65 -3.25
C ASP A 85 -14.63 -5.49 -4.30
N TYR A 86 -13.49 -4.93 -3.91
CA TYR A 86 -12.33 -4.81 -4.79
C TYR A 86 -11.82 -6.19 -5.25
N VAL A 87 -11.69 -7.16 -4.35
CA VAL A 87 -11.14 -8.49 -4.66
C VAL A 87 -12.10 -9.31 -5.52
N LEU A 88 -13.41 -9.23 -5.29
CA LEU A 88 -14.40 -10.05 -5.97
C LEU A 88 -14.88 -9.46 -7.30
N ASN A 89 -14.98 -8.13 -7.39
CA ASN A 89 -15.60 -7.48 -8.54
C ASN A 89 -14.57 -6.89 -9.53
N ASN A 90 -13.32 -6.67 -9.11
CA ASN A 90 -12.30 -6.06 -9.95
C ASN A 90 -11.47 -7.14 -10.66
N ARG A 91 -12.06 -7.77 -11.69
CA ARG A 91 -11.43 -8.86 -12.47
C ARG A 91 -10.18 -8.44 -13.26
N GLY A 92 -9.94 -7.13 -13.41
CA GLY A 92 -8.81 -6.56 -14.16
C GLY A 92 -7.42 -6.71 -13.52
N ILE A 93 -7.28 -7.49 -12.44
CA ILE A 93 -5.95 -7.89 -11.93
C ILE A 93 -5.33 -9.00 -12.80
N LEU A 94 -6.14 -9.69 -13.62
CA LEU A 94 -5.75 -10.87 -14.41
C LEU A 94 -5.94 -10.71 -15.93
N GLU A 95 -6.44 -9.57 -16.41
CA GLU A 95 -6.56 -9.22 -17.84
C GLU A 95 -5.55 -8.13 -18.19
#